data_AF-A0A2M9IXD0-F1
#
_entry.id   AF-A0A2M9IXD0-F1
#
_cell.length_a   1.000
_cell.length_b   1.000
_cell.length_c   1.000
_cell.angle_alpha   90.00
_cell.angle_beta   90.00
_cell.angle_gamma   90.00
#
_symmetry.space_group_name_H-M   'P 1'
#
loop_
_entity.id
_entity.type
_entity.pdbx_description
1 polymer ?
#
loop_
_entity_poly.entity_id
_entity_poly.type
_entity_poly.pdbx_seq_one_letter_code
_entity_poly.pdbx_strand_id
1 'polypeptide(L)' 'MRRRRTHLLWLGVPYLLYLGALPFVNKVRPVVLGLPFLFFWLLLATVVTPLAIWLTWRGDHKGARQRRAR' A
#
# COMPACT_ATOMS: atom_id res chain seq x y z
N MET A 1 -9.31 16.56 -18.38
CA MET A 1 -9.94 16.21 -17.10
C MET A 1 -9.19 15.06 -16.40
N ARG A 2 -8.05 15.33 -15.77
CA ARG A 2 -7.25 14.30 -15.10
C ARG A 2 -7.65 14.23 -13.62
N ARG A 3 -8.86 13.72 -13.34
CA ARG A 3 -9.26 13.40 -11.96
C ARG A 3 -8.19 12.48 -11.41
N ARG A 4 -7.42 12.95 -10.42
CA ARG A 4 -6.42 12.14 -9.73
C ARG A 4 -7.17 10.97 -9.10
N ARG A 5 -7.08 9.82 -9.75
CA ARG A 5 -7.65 8.53 -9.33
C ARG A 5 -6.85 7.96 -8.15
N THR A 6 -6.46 8.81 -7.21
CA THR A 6 -5.70 8.38 -6.02
C THR A 6 -6.56 7.40 -5.22
N HIS A 7 -7.87 7.61 -5.16
CA HIS A 7 -8.83 6.67 -4.56
C HIS A 7 -8.76 5.27 -5.16
N LEU A 8 -8.51 5.11 -6.48
CA LEU A 8 -8.36 3.78 -7.09
C LEU A 8 -7.09 3.07 -6.63
N LEU A 9 -6.01 3.81 -6.34
CA LEU A 9 -4.79 3.23 -5.76
C LEU A 9 -5.04 2.72 -4.33
N TRP A 10 -5.81 3.46 -3.53
CA TRP A 10 -6.19 3.05 -2.17
C TRP A 10 -7.11 1.83 -2.17
N LEU A 11 -8.03 1.73 -3.13
CA LEU A 11 -8.86 0.53 -3.33
C LEU A 11 -8.04 -0.71 -3.73
N GLY A 12 -6.89 -0.52 -4.38
CA GLY A 12 -6.01 -1.62 -4.78
C GLY A 12 -5.24 -2.25 -3.61
N VAL A 13 -5.04 -1.51 -2.52
CA VAL A 13 -4.26 -1.97 -1.35
C VAL A 13 -4.81 -3.28 -0.74
N PRO A 14 -6.10 -3.39 -0.35
CA PRO A 14 -6.64 -4.64 0.17
C PRO A 14 -6.59 -5.78 -0.86
N TYR A 15 -6.73 -5.48 -2.15
CA TYR A 15 -6.67 -6.46 -3.23
C TYR A 15 -5.26 -7.04 -3.39
N LEU A 16 -4.24 -6.19 -3.36
CA LEU A 16 -2.83 -6.59 -3.42
C LEU A 16 -2.40 -7.35 -2.15
N LEU A 17 -2.90 -6.97 -0.98
CA LEU A 17 -2.73 -7.73 0.26
C LEU A 17 -3.35 -9.13 0.13
N TYR A 18 -4.55 -9.24 -0.42
CA TYR A 18 -5.22 -10.53 -0.56
C TYR A 18 -4.56 -11.43 -1.62
N LEU A 19 -4.19 -10.88 -2.79
CA LEU A 19 -3.43 -11.59 -3.82
C LEU A 19 -2.07 -12.06 -3.29
N GLY A 20 -1.41 -11.22 -2.51
CA GLY A 20 -0.15 -11.55 -1.88
C GLY A 20 -0.29 -12.69 -0.87
N ALA A 21 -1.41 -12.79 -0.14
CA ALA A 21 -1.66 -13.87 0.82
C ALA A 21 -2.03 -15.23 0.17
N LEU A 22 -2.68 -15.20 -1.01
CA LEU A 22 -3.17 -16.38 -1.73
C LEU A 22 -2.12 -17.49 -2.02
N PRO A 23 -0.90 -17.19 -2.50
CA PRO A 23 0.09 -18.23 -2.78
C PRO A 23 0.65 -18.89 -1.51
N PHE A 24 0.48 -18.28 -0.33
CA PHE A 24 1.07 -18.76 0.92
C PHE A 24 0.16 -19.68 1.74
N VAL A 25 -1.15 -19.59 1.57
CA VAL A 25 -2.09 -20.58 2.16
C VAL A 25 -1.96 -21.97 1.53
N ASN A 26 -1.37 -22.09 0.33
CA ASN A 26 -1.19 -23.37 -0.36
C ASN A 26 0.17 -24.05 -0.11
N LYS A 27 0.88 -23.74 0.99
CA LYS A 27 2.16 -24.36 1.39
C LYS A 27 2.24 -24.51 2.91
N VAL A 28 2.61 -25.70 3.39
CA VAL A 28 2.61 -26.08 4.83
C VAL A 28 3.66 -25.33 5.68
N ARG A 29 4.74 -24.79 5.09
CA ARG A 29 5.72 -23.91 5.74
C ARG A 29 6.27 -22.87 4.77
N PRO A 30 5.59 -21.72 4.58
CA PRO A 30 6.08 -20.69 3.69
C PRO A 30 7.19 -19.87 4.37
N VAL A 31 8.37 -19.88 3.75
CA VAL A 31 9.52 -19.05 4.15
C VAL A 31 9.82 -18.10 2.99
N VAL A 32 9.89 -16.80 3.29
CA VAL A 32 10.15 -15.74 2.30
C VAL A 32 11.41 -15.01 2.73
N LEU A 33 12.44 -15.00 1.88
CA LEU A 33 13.75 -14.38 2.18
C LEU A 33 14.37 -14.88 3.51
N GLY A 34 14.15 -16.14 3.87
CA GLY A 34 14.62 -16.73 5.12
C GLY A 34 13.75 -16.42 6.35
N LEU A 35 12.69 -15.62 6.22
CA LEU A 35 11.76 -15.28 7.30
C LEU A 35 10.49 -16.15 7.23
N PRO A 36 9.92 -16.57 8.38
CA PRO A 36 8.59 -17.16 8.37
C PRO A 36 7.60 -16.17 7.78
N PHE A 37 6.68 -16.67 6.94
CA PHE A 37 5.75 -15.84 6.18
C PHE A 37 5.04 -14.74 7.00
N LEU A 38 4.55 -15.08 8.19
CA LEU A 38 3.88 -14.13 9.07
C LEU A 38 4.78 -12.93 9.42
N PHE A 39 6.07 -13.15 9.70
CA PHE A 39 7.02 -12.08 9.99
C PHE A 39 7.30 -11.23 8.77
N PHE A 40 7.53 -11.86 7.61
CA PHE A 40 7.73 -11.12 6.36
C PHE A 40 6.51 -10.25 6.02
N TRP A 41 5.30 -10.80 6.17
CA TRP A 41 4.05 -10.12 5.90
C TRP A 41 3.80 -8.95 6.86
N LEU A 42 4.07 -9.16 8.15
CA LEU A 42 3.98 -8.11 9.16
C LEU A 42 4.96 -6.98 8.85
N LEU A 43 6.22 -7.31 8.54
CA LEU A 43 7.25 -6.32 8.20
C LEU A 43 6.88 -5.53 6.93
N LEU A 44 6.34 -6.21 5.91
CA LEU A 44 5.84 -5.57 4.71
C LEU A 44 4.70 -4.59 5.03
N ALA A 45 3.70 -5.01 5.82
CA ALA A 45 2.59 -4.15 6.23
C ALA A 45 3.08 -2.93 7.06
N THR A 46 4.07 -3.13 7.93
CA THR A 46 4.71 -2.06 8.70
C THR A 46 5.38 -1.03 7.80
N VAL A 47 6.01 -1.43 6.69
CA VAL A 47 6.65 -0.51 5.74
C VAL A 47 5.62 0.14 4.80
N VAL A 48 4.61 -0.60 4.37
CA VAL A 48 3.56 -0.10 3.47
C VAL A 48 2.72 1.00 4.13
N THR A 49 2.47 0.92 5.44
CA THR A 49 1.66 1.90 6.18
C THR A 49 2.21 3.34 6.12
N PRO A 50 3.45 3.62 6.56
CA PRO A 50 4.03 4.95 6.47
C PRO A 50 4.26 5.40 5.02
N LEU A 51 4.56 4.47 4.09
CA LEU A 51 4.63 4.78 2.67
C LEU A 51 3.29 5.27 2.11
N ALA A 52 2.19 4.62 2.49
CA ALA A 52 0.85 5.04 2.12
C ALA A 52 0.54 6.44 2.66
N ILE A 53 0.84 6.70 3.94
CA ILE A 53 0.67 8.02 4.57
C ILE A 53 1.50 9.09 3.85
N TRP A 54 2.76 8.81 3.56
CA TRP A 54 3.64 9.73 2.84
C TRP A 54 3.14 10.04 1.42
N LEU A 55 2.65 9.03 0.70
CA LEU A 55 2.05 9.18 -0.63
C LEU A 55 0.79 10.06 -0.58
N THR A 56 -0.06 9.91 0.43
CA THR A 56 -1.19 10.83 0.65
C THR A 56 -0.76 12.25 0.94
N TRP A 57 0.20 12.44 1.86
CA TRP A 57 0.69 13.77 2.22
C TRP A 57 1.30 14.51 1.01
N ARG A 58 2.12 13.81 0.22
CA ARG A 58 2.69 14.34 -1.02
C ARG A 58 1.62 14.63 -2.08
N GLY A 59 0.55 13.84 -2.10
CA GLY A 59 -0.60 14.03 -2.97
C GLY A 59 -1.40 15.30 -2.64
N ASP A 60 -1.63 15.53 -1.35
CA ASP A 60 -2.43 16.63 -0.80
C ASP A 60 -1.70 17.98 -0.86
N HIS A 61 -0.38 18.00 -0.59
CA HIS A 61 0.45 19.20 -0.74
C HIS A 61 0.42 19.81 -2.14
N LYS A 62 0.17 19.00 -3.18
CA LYS A 62 0.03 19.50 -4.56
C LYS A 62 -1.34 20.17 -4.82
N GLY A 63 -2.35 19.94 -3.98
CA GLY A 63 -3.69 20.54 -4.10
C GLY A 63 -3.84 21.85 -3.32
N ALA A 64 -3.18 21.98 -2.16
CA ALA A 64 -3.30 23.15 -1.29
C ALA A 64 -2.78 24.46 -1.94
N ARG A 65 -1.76 24.39 -2.81
CA ARG A 65 -1.20 25.58 -3.48
C ARG A 65 -2.12 26.16 -4.57
N GLN A 66 -3.12 25.40 -5.02
CA GLN A 66 -3.98 25.79 -6.14
C GLN A 66 -5.31 26.43 -5.69
N ARG A 67 -5.69 26.28 -4.42
CA ARG A 67 -6.86 26.94 -3.81
C ARG A 67 -6.58 28.35 -3.29
N ARG A 68 -5.32 28.71 -3.04
CA ARG A 68 -4.92 30.04 -2.53
C ARG A 68 -4.69 31.09 -3.63
N ALA A 69 -4.77 30.67 -4.89
CA ALA A 69 -4.61 31.51 -6.09
C ALA A 69 -5.94 31.72 -6.85
N ARG A 70 -7.07 31.31 -6.25
CA ARG A 70 -8.44 31.68 -6.63
C ARG A 70 -9.03 32.48 -5.48
#